data_AF-A0A1Y3NZJ0-F1
#
_entry.id   AF-A0A1Y3NZJ0-F1
#
_cell.length_a   1.000
_cell.length_b   1.000
_cell.length_c   1.000
_cell.angle_alpha   90.00
_cell.angle_beta   90.00
_cell.angle_gamma   90.00
#
_symmetry.space_group_name_H-M   'P 1'
#
loop_
_entity.id
_entity.type
_entity.pdbx_description
1 polymer ?
#
loop_
_entity_poly.entity_id
_entity_poly.type
_entity_poly.pdbx_seq_one_letter_code
_entity_poly.pdbx_strand_id
1 'polypeptide(L)'
;MNLTFIVDQNHSYKRAIEIAYEKAKREGGVDEATARECDFVISQPEPDYVYDEVRFTNTLRLHEGCVCPAAALSPRDAYEHSKIDARRRAAECVATQMDSIWVDVKKTVVGVDPELLNELSFSVDETGTIRPVSKLRPLDEKAEKQLFELLNDHSEFKRAAEDYIWMLAGLVGRMIESLSGNHARHFAHSCLREG
;
A
#
# COMPACT_ATOMS: atom_id res chain seq x y z
N MET A 1 -31.87 8.70 5.90
CA MET A 1 -31.11 9.18 4.73
C MET A 1 -29.84 8.35 4.65
N ASN A 2 -29.33 7.99 3.46
CA ASN A 2 -28.05 7.27 3.38
C ASN A 2 -26.90 8.28 3.42
N LEU A 3 -26.12 8.30 4.51
CA LEU A 3 -24.88 9.06 4.58
C LEU A 3 -23.90 8.51 3.55
N THR A 4 -23.39 9.38 2.68
CA THR A 4 -22.31 9.03 1.77
C THR A 4 -21.00 9.51 2.40
N PHE A 5 -20.17 8.59 2.84
CA PHE A 5 -18.80 8.87 3.26
C PHE A 5 -17.82 8.34 2.21
N ILE A 6 -16.66 8.99 2.11
CA ILE A 6 -15.57 8.57 1.23
C ILE A 6 -14.63 7.69 2.06
N VAL A 7 -14.24 6.54 1.51
CA VAL A 7 -13.20 5.71 2.12
C VAL A 7 -11.86 6.40 1.94
N ASP A 8 -11.27 6.83 3.05
CA ASP A 8 -9.94 7.43 3.11
C ASP A 8 -9.01 6.52 3.90
N GLN A 9 -7.83 6.25 3.32
CA GLN A 9 -6.77 5.44 3.91
C GLN A 9 -6.31 6.01 5.26
N ASN A 10 -6.37 7.31 5.45
CA ASN A 10 -5.86 8.03 6.62
C ASN A 10 -6.88 8.20 7.73
N HIS A 11 -8.16 7.90 7.46
CA HIS A 11 -9.22 8.04 8.46
C HIS A 11 -9.60 6.69 9.08
N SER A 12 -9.94 6.71 10.38
CA SER A 12 -10.71 5.63 10.99
C SER A 12 -12.15 5.67 10.47
N TYR A 13 -12.87 4.55 10.54
CA TYR A 13 -14.31 4.53 10.29
C TYR A 13 -15.05 5.62 11.09
N LYS A 14 -14.70 5.79 12.38
CA LYS A 14 -15.26 6.84 13.23
C LYS A 14 -15.02 8.22 12.64
N ARG A 15 -13.78 8.52 12.26
CA ARG A 15 -13.42 9.81 11.66
C ARG A 15 -14.15 10.05 10.33
N ALA A 16 -14.35 9.02 9.52
CA ALA A 16 -15.12 9.12 8.28
C ALA A 16 -16.59 9.47 8.54
N ILE A 17 -17.20 8.85 9.56
CA ILE A 17 -18.57 9.17 10.01
C ILE A 17 -18.66 10.60 10.54
N GLU A 18 -17.70 11.05 11.37
CA GLU A 18 -17.66 12.44 11.84
C GLU A 18 -17.67 13.45 10.68
N ILE A 19 -16.80 13.25 9.69
CA ILE A 19 -16.68 14.14 8.53
C ILE A 19 -17.98 14.14 7.71
N ALA A 20 -18.53 12.96 7.42
CA ALA A 20 -19.76 12.84 6.64
C ALA A 20 -20.97 13.43 7.37
N TYR A 21 -21.06 13.23 8.69
CA TYR A 21 -22.13 13.76 9.51
C TYR A 21 -22.08 15.28 9.61
N GLU A 22 -20.90 15.86 9.86
CA GLU A 22 -20.73 17.32 9.88
C GLU A 22 -21.04 17.97 8.53
N LYS A 23 -20.68 17.30 7.42
CA LYS A 23 -21.06 17.75 6.08
C LYS A 23 -22.58 17.72 5.89
N ALA A 24 -23.24 16.61 6.25
CA ALA A 24 -24.68 16.45 6.09
C ALA A 24 -25.50 17.42 6.97
N LYS A 25 -25.01 17.76 8.17
CA LYS A 25 -25.62 18.80 9.02
C LYS A 25 -25.60 20.18 8.35
N ARG A 26 -24.47 20.55 7.74
CA ARG A 26 -24.33 21.83 7.03
C ARG A 26 -25.23 21.92 5.80
N GLU A 27 -25.49 20.79 5.16
CA GLU A 27 -26.37 20.67 3.99
C GLU A 27 -27.86 20.54 4.37
N GLY A 28 -28.19 20.54 5.68
CA GLY A 28 -29.56 20.54 6.18
C GLY A 28 -30.30 19.19 6.10
N GLY A 29 -29.57 18.10 5.89
CA GLY A 29 -30.15 16.79 5.59
C GLY A 29 -29.70 15.70 6.54
N VAL A 30 -30.08 15.71 7.82
CA VAL A 30 -29.92 14.51 8.65
C VAL A 30 -31.18 14.28 9.46
N ASP A 31 -31.83 13.12 9.25
CA ASP A 31 -32.97 12.71 10.05
C ASP A 31 -32.53 12.23 11.45
N GLU A 32 -33.47 12.25 12.39
CA GLU A 32 -33.20 11.98 13.81
C GLU A 32 -32.68 10.57 14.08
N ALA A 33 -33.03 9.59 13.24
CA ALA A 33 -32.54 8.21 13.39
C ALA A 33 -31.08 8.12 12.95
N THR A 34 -30.74 8.69 11.78
CA THR A 34 -29.36 8.78 11.29
C THR A 34 -28.46 9.60 12.22
N ALA A 35 -28.98 10.70 12.79
CA ALA A 35 -28.25 11.52 13.77
C ALA A 35 -27.88 10.70 15.03
N ARG A 36 -28.84 9.96 15.60
CA ARG A 36 -28.63 9.10 16.77
C ARG A 36 -27.61 8.00 16.52
N GLU A 37 -27.63 7.38 15.34
CA GLU A 37 -26.66 6.36 14.96
C GLU A 37 -25.24 6.94 14.83
N CYS A 38 -25.10 8.13 14.23
CA CYS A 38 -23.82 8.83 14.14
C CYS A 38 -23.27 9.19 15.51
N ASP A 39 -24.10 9.79 16.37
CA ASP A 39 -23.72 10.17 17.73
C ASP A 39 -23.30 8.92 18.54
N PHE A 40 -24.00 7.80 18.37
CA PHE A 40 -23.63 6.53 18.98
C PHE A 40 -22.24 6.07 18.52
N VAL A 41 -21.98 5.99 17.21
CA VAL A 41 -20.67 5.58 16.67
C VAL A 41 -19.54 6.51 17.12
N ILE A 42 -19.78 7.83 17.13
CA ILE A 42 -18.82 8.85 17.54
C ILE A 42 -18.54 8.77 19.06
N SER A 43 -19.52 8.38 19.87
CA SER A 43 -19.34 8.23 21.32
C SER A 43 -18.50 6.99 21.70
N GLN A 44 -18.36 6.02 20.81
CA GLN A 44 -17.54 4.83 21.06
C GLN A 44 -16.05 5.20 21.05
N PRO A 45 -15.22 4.52 21.87
CA PRO A 45 -13.77 4.68 21.80
C PRO A 45 -13.24 4.28 20.41
N GLU A 46 -12.13 4.88 20.00
CA GLU A 46 -11.39 4.38 18.85
C GLU A 46 -10.99 2.92 19.13
N PRO A 47 -11.23 1.99 18.21
CA PRO A 47 -10.95 0.60 18.47
C PRO A 47 -9.44 0.32 18.48
N ASP A 48 -8.99 -0.45 19.46
CA ASP A 48 -7.57 -0.80 19.67
C ASP A 48 -6.96 -1.74 18.61
N TYR A 49 -7.64 -2.02 17.50
CA TYR A 49 -7.25 -3.14 16.64
C TYR A 49 -6.45 -2.71 15.40
N VAL A 50 -5.24 -3.27 15.31
CA VAL A 50 -4.63 -3.66 14.04
C VAL A 50 -5.61 -4.60 13.34
N TYR A 51 -6.19 -4.15 12.22
CA TYR A 51 -6.98 -5.02 11.35
C TYR A 51 -6.03 -6.08 10.81
N ASP A 52 -6.31 -7.35 11.09
CA ASP A 52 -5.49 -8.48 10.67
C ASP A 52 -6.37 -9.39 9.81
N GLU A 53 -6.13 -9.42 8.50
CA GLU A 53 -6.80 -10.36 7.59
C GLU A 53 -6.69 -11.82 8.08
N VAL A 54 -5.66 -12.16 8.88
CA VAL A 54 -5.50 -13.49 9.49
C VAL A 54 -6.67 -13.86 10.40
N ARG A 55 -7.29 -12.90 11.11
CA ARG A 55 -8.49 -13.15 11.93
C ARG A 55 -9.71 -13.53 11.10
N PHE A 56 -9.80 -12.98 9.89
CA PHE A 56 -10.86 -13.33 8.97
C PHE A 56 -10.64 -14.71 8.34
N THR A 57 -9.42 -15.21 8.15
CA THR A 57 -9.24 -16.61 7.68
C THR A 57 -9.84 -17.67 8.61
N ASN A 58 -9.86 -17.46 9.93
CA ASN A 58 -10.46 -18.44 10.86
C ASN A 58 -11.99 -18.34 10.97
N THR A 59 -12.59 -17.23 10.54
CA THR A 59 -14.05 -17.05 10.50
C THR A 59 -14.63 -17.14 9.07
N LEU A 60 -13.79 -17.02 8.05
CA LEU A 60 -14.13 -17.06 6.62
C LEU A 60 -13.55 -18.29 5.89
N ARG A 61 -13.17 -19.35 6.60
CA ARG A 61 -13.02 -20.70 6.01
C ARG A 61 -14.40 -21.26 5.66
N LEU A 62 -15.12 -20.58 4.77
CA LEU A 62 -16.17 -21.15 3.95
C LEU A 62 -15.56 -21.34 2.56
N HIS A 63 -15.29 -22.62 2.28
CA HIS A 63 -14.97 -23.27 1.01
C HIS A 63 -14.52 -22.40 -0.19
N GLU A 64 -13.33 -22.75 -0.68
CA GLU A 64 -12.92 -22.75 -2.09
C GLU A 64 -13.77 -21.88 -3.03
N GLY A 65 -13.29 -20.66 -3.30
CA GLY A 65 -13.72 -19.87 -4.46
C GLY A 65 -14.81 -18.82 -4.23
N CYS A 66 -15.27 -18.58 -3.00
CA CYS A 66 -16.21 -17.50 -2.73
C CYS A 66 -15.58 -16.35 -1.92
N VAL A 67 -15.46 -15.19 -2.59
CA VAL A 67 -15.34 -13.88 -1.96
C VAL A 67 -16.45 -13.75 -0.93
N CYS A 68 -16.12 -13.53 0.35
CA CYS A 68 -17.14 -13.21 1.33
C CYS A 68 -17.88 -11.96 0.86
N PRO A 69 -19.20 -12.02 0.61
CA PRO A 69 -19.91 -10.86 0.12
C PRO A 69 -19.75 -9.74 1.14
N ALA A 70 -19.38 -8.53 0.72
CA ALA A 70 -19.33 -7.35 1.58
C ALA A 70 -20.62 -7.15 2.40
N ALA A 71 -21.73 -7.75 1.97
CA ALA A 71 -23.02 -7.83 2.66
C ALA A 71 -23.01 -8.60 4.00
N ALA A 72 -21.99 -9.39 4.32
CA ALA A 72 -21.86 -10.11 5.59
C ALA A 72 -20.99 -9.37 6.63
N LEU A 73 -20.36 -8.26 6.24
CA LEU A 73 -19.52 -7.45 7.11
C LEU A 73 -20.34 -6.32 7.74
N SER A 74 -20.00 -5.95 8.98
CA SER A 74 -20.51 -4.69 9.53
C SER A 74 -20.04 -3.53 8.64
N PRO A 75 -20.76 -2.40 8.55
CA PRO A 75 -20.33 -1.23 7.77
C PRO A 75 -18.91 -0.76 8.13
N ARG A 76 -18.52 -0.92 9.39
CA ARG A 76 -17.19 -0.64 9.90
C ARG A 76 -16.14 -1.61 9.34
N ASP A 77 -16.39 -2.91 9.36
CA ASP A 77 -15.45 -3.90 8.84
C ASP A 77 -15.31 -3.79 7.31
N ALA A 78 -16.40 -3.49 6.62
CA ALA A 78 -16.39 -3.19 5.19
C ALA A 78 -15.55 -1.94 4.87
N TYR A 79 -15.62 -0.89 5.70
CA TYR A 79 -14.80 0.31 5.56
C TYR A 79 -13.30 -0.01 5.71
N GLU A 80 -12.93 -0.70 6.78
CA GLU A 80 -11.53 -1.02 7.08
C GLU A 80 -10.93 -2.00 6.05
N HIS A 81 -11.72 -2.95 5.56
CA HIS A 81 -11.31 -3.83 4.45
C HIS A 81 -11.07 -3.02 3.17
N SER A 82 -12.01 -2.14 2.81
CA SER A 82 -11.86 -1.24 1.65
C SER A 82 -10.64 -0.34 1.76
N LYS A 83 -10.26 0.04 2.98
CA LYS A 83 -9.08 0.86 3.28
C LYS A 83 -7.77 0.13 2.96
N ILE A 84 -7.69 -1.14 3.34
CA ILE A 84 -6.52 -1.99 3.08
C ILE A 84 -6.42 -2.31 1.60
N ASP A 85 -7.55 -2.62 0.96
CA ASP A 85 -7.63 -2.81 -0.49
C ASP A 85 -7.17 -1.58 -1.27
N ALA A 86 -7.62 -0.39 -0.85
CA ALA A 86 -7.20 0.86 -1.46
C ALA A 86 -5.69 1.08 -1.31
N ARG A 87 -5.12 0.78 -0.13
CA ARG A 87 -3.66 0.86 0.10
C ARG A 87 -2.89 -0.12 -0.76
N ARG A 88 -3.35 -1.36 -0.87
CA ARG A 88 -2.75 -2.37 -1.75
C ARG A 88 -2.70 -1.89 -3.19
N ARG A 89 -3.84 -1.41 -3.72
CA ARG A 89 -3.90 -0.86 -5.09
C ARG A 89 -3.00 0.36 -5.26
N ALA A 90 -2.92 1.25 -4.26
CA ALA A 90 -2.02 2.39 -4.31
C ALA A 90 -0.56 1.94 -4.36
N ALA A 91 -0.15 0.97 -3.54
CA ALA A 91 1.19 0.38 -3.58
C ALA A 91 1.51 -0.26 -4.95
N GLU A 92 0.55 -0.98 -5.56
CA GLU A 92 0.71 -1.54 -6.91
C GLU A 92 0.87 -0.47 -7.99
N CYS A 93 0.10 0.62 -7.90
CA CYS A 93 0.23 1.76 -8.79
C CYS A 93 1.61 2.41 -8.68
N VAL A 94 2.10 2.65 -7.45
CA VAL A 94 3.43 3.21 -7.23
C VAL A 94 4.52 2.27 -7.75
N ALA A 95 4.42 0.97 -7.49
CA ALA A 95 5.37 0.00 -8.03
C ALA A 95 5.37 0.01 -9.57
N THR A 96 4.22 0.17 -10.22
CA THR A 96 4.11 0.26 -11.68
C THR A 96 4.69 1.57 -12.22
N GLN A 97 4.54 2.66 -11.47
CA GLN A 97 5.22 3.92 -11.76
C GLN A 97 6.74 3.76 -11.66
N MET A 98 7.23 3.06 -10.63
CA MET A 98 8.66 2.77 -10.46
C MET A 98 9.22 1.94 -11.62
N ASP A 99 8.47 0.94 -12.12
CA ASP A 99 8.84 0.20 -13.33
C ASP A 99 8.97 1.12 -14.56
N SER A 100 8.06 2.08 -14.69
CA SER A 100 8.07 3.05 -15.80
C SER A 100 9.26 4.00 -15.71
N ILE A 101 9.52 4.55 -14.51
CA ILE A 101 10.70 5.39 -14.23
C ILE A 101 11.97 4.59 -14.50
N TRP A 102 12.03 3.32 -14.10
CA TRP A 102 13.19 2.46 -14.34
C TRP A 102 13.49 2.29 -15.82
N VAL A 103 12.47 2.07 -16.65
CA VAL A 103 12.61 2.01 -18.12
C VAL A 103 13.18 3.32 -18.68
N ASP A 104 12.78 4.47 -18.14
CA ASP A 104 13.31 5.77 -18.58
C ASP A 104 14.74 6.01 -18.09
N VAL A 105 15.06 5.67 -16.84
CA VAL A 105 16.43 5.72 -16.31
C VAL A 105 17.38 4.88 -17.16
N LYS A 106 17.00 3.66 -17.57
CA LYS A 106 17.81 2.82 -18.47
C LYS A 106 18.20 3.51 -19.77
N LYS A 107 17.35 4.38 -20.33
CA LYS A 107 17.65 5.13 -21.57
C LYS A 107 18.71 6.21 -21.35
N THR A 108 18.83 6.71 -20.11
CA THR A 108 19.79 7.77 -19.74
C THR A 108 21.16 7.22 -19.33
N VAL A 109 21.25 5.92 -19.04
CA VAL A 109 22.52 5.27 -18.67
C VAL A 109 23.43 5.20 -19.90
N VAL A 110 24.54 5.94 -19.86
CA VAL A 110 25.57 5.93 -20.91
C VAL A 110 26.73 5.03 -20.48
N GLY A 111 27.18 4.15 -21.39
CA GLY A 111 28.38 3.34 -21.18
C GLY A 111 28.16 1.98 -20.50
N VAL A 112 26.90 1.59 -20.27
CA VAL A 112 26.55 0.22 -19.87
C VAL A 112 26.06 -0.54 -21.10
N ASP A 113 26.46 -1.80 -21.23
CA ASP A 113 26.03 -2.70 -22.30
C ASP A 113 24.49 -2.82 -22.32
N PRO A 114 23.82 -2.58 -23.47
CA PRO A 114 22.38 -2.76 -23.61
C PRO A 114 21.85 -4.13 -23.20
N GLU A 115 22.63 -5.20 -23.40
CA GLU A 115 22.24 -6.55 -22.96
C GLU A 115 22.19 -6.62 -21.42
N LEU A 116 23.20 -6.04 -20.77
CA LEU A 116 23.29 -5.99 -19.31
C LEU A 116 22.19 -5.08 -18.72
N LEU A 117 21.85 -3.97 -19.39
CA LEU A 117 20.74 -3.10 -18.98
C LEU A 117 19.39 -3.83 -19.00
N ASN A 118 19.15 -4.73 -19.94
CA ASN A 118 17.91 -5.52 -19.99
C ASN A 118 17.82 -6.54 -18.86
N GLU A 119 18.95 -7.05 -18.38
CA GLU A 119 19.03 -8.02 -17.28
C GLU A 119 18.91 -7.37 -15.88
N LEU A 120 19.07 -6.05 -15.80
CA LEU A 120 18.98 -5.30 -14.56
C LEU A 120 17.53 -5.03 -14.13
N SER A 121 17.31 -5.24 -12.84
CA SER A 121 16.15 -4.84 -12.05
C SER A 121 16.61 -3.98 -10.86
N PHE A 122 15.67 -3.62 -10.00
CA PHE A 122 15.96 -2.90 -8.76
C PHE A 122 15.19 -3.51 -7.59
N SER A 123 15.71 -3.28 -6.40
CA SER A 123 15.01 -3.53 -5.14
C SER A 123 15.00 -2.28 -4.28
N VAL A 124 14.07 -2.21 -3.34
CA VAL A 124 13.86 -1.11 -2.42
C VAL A 124 13.86 -1.67 -1.01
N ASP A 125 14.68 -1.10 -0.14
CA ASP A 125 14.69 -1.47 1.27
C ASP A 125 13.68 -0.66 2.10
N GLU A 126 13.59 -0.97 3.39
CA GLU A 126 12.69 -0.34 4.37
C GLU A 126 12.90 1.16 4.55
N THR A 127 14.01 1.71 4.07
CA THR A 127 14.31 3.15 4.13
C THR A 127 13.98 3.87 2.80
N GLY A 128 13.45 3.13 1.83
CA GLY A 128 13.22 3.63 0.47
C GLY A 128 14.52 3.74 -0.32
N THR A 129 15.60 3.07 0.08
CA THR A 129 16.87 3.07 -0.68
C THR A 129 16.78 2.08 -1.81
N ILE A 130 17.13 2.53 -3.02
CA ILE A 130 17.01 1.75 -4.24
C ILE A 130 18.35 1.09 -4.54
N ARG A 131 18.36 -0.23 -4.73
CA ARG A 131 19.56 -1.01 -5.08
C ARG A 131 19.38 -1.66 -6.45
N PRO A 132 20.38 -1.57 -7.34
CA PRO A 132 20.35 -2.33 -8.59
C PRO A 132 20.51 -3.82 -8.27
N VAL A 133 19.76 -4.66 -8.98
CA VAL A 133 19.80 -6.12 -8.85
C VAL A 133 19.93 -6.72 -10.23
N SER A 134 20.98 -7.51 -10.44
CA SER A 134 21.18 -8.29 -11.66
C SER A 134 20.70 -9.73 -11.45
N LYS A 135 19.97 -10.28 -12.43
CA LYS A 135 19.36 -11.61 -12.33
C LYS A 135 20.31 -12.76 -12.68
N LEU A 136 21.33 -12.51 -13.50
CA LEU A 136 22.17 -13.57 -14.08
C LEU A 136 23.63 -13.48 -13.64
N ARG A 137 24.18 -12.27 -13.53
CA ARG A 137 25.59 -12.06 -13.19
C ARG A 137 25.75 -11.00 -12.12
N PRO A 138 26.64 -11.19 -11.12
CA PRO A 138 27.00 -10.13 -10.21
C PRO A 138 27.48 -8.90 -10.98
N LEU A 139 27.03 -7.72 -10.57
CA LEU A 139 27.54 -6.46 -11.07
C LEU A 139 29.00 -6.29 -10.63
N ASP A 140 29.83 -5.67 -11.46
CA ASP A 140 31.12 -5.18 -10.99
C ASP A 140 30.90 -4.04 -9.98
N GLU A 141 31.78 -3.96 -8.97
CA GLU A 141 31.64 -2.99 -7.88
C GLU A 141 31.53 -1.54 -8.38
N LYS A 142 32.19 -1.23 -9.50
CA LYS A 142 32.17 0.10 -10.10
C LYS A 142 30.82 0.40 -10.74
N ALA A 143 30.27 -0.49 -11.57
CA ALA A 143 28.94 -0.28 -12.13
C ALA A 143 27.83 -0.35 -11.07
N GLU A 144 27.94 -1.23 -10.07
CA GLU A 144 26.98 -1.27 -8.95
C GLU A 144 26.93 0.07 -8.24
N LYS A 145 28.09 0.65 -7.91
CA LYS A 145 28.17 1.96 -7.25
C LYS A 145 27.61 3.08 -8.12
N GLN A 146 27.96 3.11 -9.41
CA GLN A 146 27.45 4.12 -10.35
C GLN A 146 25.92 4.05 -10.52
N LEU A 147 25.37 2.84 -10.67
CA LEU A 147 23.93 2.63 -10.78
C LEU A 147 23.22 2.96 -9.47
N PHE A 148 23.81 2.60 -8.32
CA PHE A 148 23.27 2.93 -7.02
C PHE A 148 23.16 4.44 -6.79
N GLU A 149 24.22 5.19 -7.10
CA GLU A 149 24.22 6.67 -7.01
C GLU A 149 23.17 7.26 -7.98
N LEU A 150 23.18 6.82 -9.25
CA LEU A 150 22.21 7.28 -10.25
C LEU A 150 20.75 7.06 -9.82
N LEU A 151 20.45 5.89 -9.27
CA LEU A 151 19.10 5.52 -8.82
C LEU A 151 18.61 6.38 -7.66
N ASN A 152 19.48 6.62 -6.66
CA ASN A 152 19.10 7.36 -5.46
C ASN A 152 19.17 8.89 -5.64
N ASP A 153 19.96 9.38 -6.60
CA ASP A 153 20.00 10.80 -6.97
C ASP A 153 18.82 11.19 -7.89
N HIS A 154 18.15 10.22 -8.52
CA HIS A 154 16.96 10.47 -9.33
C HIS A 154 15.76 10.82 -8.43
N SER A 155 15.49 12.12 -8.28
CA SER A 155 14.50 12.66 -7.34
C SER A 155 13.11 12.04 -7.46
N GLU A 156 12.60 11.82 -8.67
CA GLU A 156 11.29 11.19 -8.87
C GLU A 156 11.28 9.72 -8.47
N PHE A 157 12.41 9.02 -8.66
CA PHE A 157 12.51 7.61 -8.33
C PHE A 157 12.61 7.43 -6.82
N LYS A 158 13.43 8.28 -6.18
CA LYS A 158 13.57 8.31 -4.72
C LYS A 158 12.25 8.63 -4.04
N ARG A 159 11.52 9.65 -4.50
CA ARG A 159 10.18 9.97 -3.98
C ARG A 159 9.19 8.82 -4.17
N ALA A 160 9.18 8.19 -5.34
CA ALA A 160 8.33 7.03 -5.58
C ALA A 160 8.68 5.86 -4.65
N ALA A 161 9.97 5.63 -4.37
CA ALA A 161 10.41 4.61 -3.43
C ALA A 161 10.00 4.91 -1.98
N GLU A 162 10.05 6.17 -1.54
CA GLU A 162 9.57 6.59 -0.22
C GLU A 162 8.05 6.43 -0.08
N ASP A 163 7.29 6.89 -1.09
CA ASP A 163 5.83 6.71 -1.15
C ASP A 163 5.47 5.21 -1.14
N TYR A 164 6.24 4.40 -1.88
CA TYR A 164 6.07 2.94 -1.94
C TYR A 164 6.20 2.28 -0.57
N ILE A 165 7.29 2.58 0.15
CA ILE A 165 7.54 2.03 1.48
C ILE A 165 6.48 2.49 2.49
N TRP A 166 6.06 3.75 2.40
CA TRP A 166 5.00 4.26 3.27
C TRP A 166 3.68 3.50 3.07
N MET A 167 3.32 3.19 1.82
CA MET A 167 2.14 2.38 1.52
C MET A 167 2.30 0.94 2.03
N LEU A 168 3.47 0.33 1.84
CA LEU A 168 3.76 -1.03 2.32
C LEU A 168 3.71 -1.13 3.85
N ALA A 169 4.27 -0.17 4.58
CA ALA A 169 4.22 -0.13 6.04
C ALA A 169 2.77 -0.12 6.57
N GLY A 170 1.84 0.50 5.82
CA GLY A 170 0.40 0.48 6.11
C GLY A 170 -0.28 -0.88 5.92
N LEU A 171 0.38 -1.84 5.27
CA LEU A 171 -0.11 -3.20 4.98
C LEU A 171 0.55 -4.27 5.87
N VAL A 172 1.75 -4.03 6.39
CA VAL A 172 2.47 -4.98 7.26
C VAL A 172 1.65 -5.30 8.50
N GLY A 173 1.44 -6.60 8.75
CA GLY A 173 0.64 -7.10 9.86
C GLY A 173 -0.86 -6.92 9.68
N ARG A 174 -1.32 -6.45 8.50
CA ARG A 174 -2.74 -6.31 8.18
C ARG A 174 -3.24 -7.24 7.10
N MET A 175 -2.35 -7.71 6.23
CA MET A 175 -2.69 -8.67 5.18
C MET A 175 -2.01 -10.02 5.39
N ILE A 176 -2.69 -11.11 4.98
CA ILE A 176 -2.14 -12.48 5.05
C ILE A 176 -0.92 -12.59 4.13
N GLU A 177 -1.02 -12.04 2.92
CA GLU A 177 0.09 -12.00 1.96
C GLU A 177 1.18 -11.03 2.42
N SER A 178 0.90 -10.10 3.34
CA SER A 178 1.85 -9.13 3.89
C SER A 178 2.73 -8.49 2.78
N LEU A 179 4.01 -8.87 2.69
CA LEU A 179 4.99 -8.37 1.72
C LEU A 179 5.36 -9.40 0.64
N SER A 180 4.60 -10.48 0.47
CA SER A 180 4.82 -11.49 -0.57
C SER A 180 3.95 -11.31 -1.83
N GLY A 181 3.01 -10.36 -1.81
CA GLY A 181 2.14 -10.06 -2.95
C GLY A 181 2.77 -9.15 -4.01
N ASN A 182 2.09 -9.02 -5.16
CA ASN A 182 2.57 -8.22 -6.30
C ASN A 182 2.76 -6.73 -5.98
N HIS A 183 2.03 -6.21 -4.98
CA HIS A 183 2.21 -4.87 -4.44
C HIS A 183 3.58 -4.68 -3.79
N ALA A 184 4.22 -5.74 -3.30
CA ALA A 184 5.52 -5.70 -2.63
C ALA A 184 6.69 -6.22 -3.52
N ARG A 185 6.50 -6.38 -4.84
CA ARG A 185 7.45 -7.06 -5.74
C ARG A 185 8.88 -6.47 -5.80
N HIS A 186 9.06 -5.19 -5.46
CA HIS A 186 10.38 -4.56 -5.43
C HIS A 186 10.95 -4.47 -4.01
N PHE A 187 10.17 -4.83 -3.00
CA PHE A 187 10.61 -4.77 -1.62
C PHE A 187 11.63 -5.88 -1.34
N ALA A 188 12.80 -5.51 -0.83
CA ALA A 188 13.79 -6.45 -0.33
C ALA A 188 14.02 -6.15 1.16
N HIS A 189 13.62 -7.09 2.02
CA HIS A 189 13.87 -6.97 3.44
C HIS A 189 15.38 -6.96 3.70
N SER A 190 15.83 -6.03 4.55
CA SER A 190 17.26 -5.83 4.82
C SER A 190 17.94 -7.03 5.49
N CYS A 191 17.18 -8.02 5.98
CA CYS A 191 17.69 -9.19 6.71
C CYS A 191 18.13 -10.39 5.84
N LEU A 192 18.14 -10.31 4.50
CA LEU A 192 18.56 -11.43 3.62
C LEU A 192 20.02 -11.36 3.13
N ARG A 193 20.91 -10.69 3.87
CA ARG A 193 22.37 -10.71 3.61
C ARG A 193 23.18 -11.24 4.81
N GLU A 194 22.86 -12.44 5.26
CA GLU A 194 23.84 -13.33 5.92
C GLU A 194 23.62 -14.75 5.38
N GLY A 195 24.51 -15.21 4.50
CA GLY A 195 24.48 -16.53 3.87
C GLY A 195 25.57 -16.68 2.82
#